data_AF-A0A0G0HN75-F1
#
_entry.id   AF-A0A0G0HN75-F1
#
_cell.length_a   1.000
_cell.length_b   1.000
_cell.length_c   1.000
_cell.angle_alpha   90.00
_cell.angle_beta   90.00
_cell.angle_gamma   90.00
#
_symmetry.space_group_name_H-M   'P 1'
#
loop_
_entity.id
_entity.type
_entity.pdbx_description
1 polymer ?
#
loop_
_entity_poly.entity_id
_entity_poly.type
_entity_poly.pdbx_seq_one_letter_code
_entity_poly.pdbx_strand_id
1 'polypeptide(L)'
;MQLDKLFLNFGLAASVAEMVTLVLVLLVLSTIFWLLIGRFRLHNFLINMYISLALLSVIPSNVMSFSKNSSIILFLIFVILLTLMNKYLFDIHQSGSGMALWQVFLMSFFEVVLLLSIIFSFLPAKDVAKYVSKNSLSYFIDPWWSFAWMILPLAFLIFVKKRDR
;
A
#
# COMPACT_ATOMS: atom_id res chain seq x y z
N MET A 1 19.63 1.34 3.01
CA MET A 1 19.36 2.00 1.71
C MET A 1 20.44 3.04 1.48
N GLN A 2 21.20 3.10 0.39
CA GLN A 2 22.36 4.04 0.27
C GLN A 2 22.09 5.53 0.63
N LEU A 3 20.83 5.97 0.60
CA LEU A 3 20.37 7.28 1.10
C LEU A 3 20.58 7.48 2.62
N ASP A 4 20.53 6.42 3.44
CA ASP A 4 20.80 6.48 4.88
C ASP A 4 22.22 6.97 5.18
N LYS A 5 23.20 6.55 4.38
CA LYS A 5 24.60 7.01 4.46
C LYS A 5 24.74 8.51 4.20
N LEU A 6 23.90 9.09 3.34
CA LEU A 6 23.92 10.53 3.10
C LEU A 6 23.46 11.28 4.35
N PHE A 7 22.36 10.86 4.97
CA PHE A 7 21.83 11.48 6.19
C PHE A 7 22.73 11.26 7.42
N LEU A 8 23.39 10.10 7.50
CA LEU A 8 24.44 9.85 8.49
C LEU A 8 25.61 10.83 8.34
N ASN A 9 26.03 11.15 7.12
CA ASN A 9 27.08 12.13 6.85
C ASN A 9 26.68 13.58 7.21
N PHE A 10 25.38 13.87 7.30
CA PHE A 10 24.85 15.13 7.83
C PHE A 10 24.75 15.17 9.37
N GLY A 11 25.25 14.14 10.07
CA GLY A 11 25.31 14.09 11.52
C GLY A 11 24.03 13.59 12.20
N LEU A 12 23.08 13.02 11.44
CA LEU A 12 21.90 12.40 12.03
C LEU A 12 22.24 11.06 12.68
N ALA A 13 21.59 10.75 13.79
CA ALA A 13 21.66 9.43 14.39
C ALA A 13 21.12 8.37 13.41
N ALA A 14 21.71 7.17 13.42
CA ALA A 14 21.38 6.11 12.47
C ALA A 14 19.88 5.76 12.42
N SER A 15 19.22 5.73 13.58
CA SER A 15 17.77 5.49 13.68
C SER A 15 16.95 6.59 13.01
N VAL A 16 17.37 7.85 13.11
CA VAL A 16 16.67 9.00 12.53
C VAL A 16 16.90 9.03 11.02
N ALA A 17 18.14 8.81 10.57
CA ALA A 17 18.48 8.72 9.15
C ALA A 17 17.68 7.63 8.42
N GLU A 18 17.50 6.47 9.07
CA GLU A 18 16.67 5.38 8.56
C GLU A 18 15.21 5.79 8.40
N MET A 19 14.59 6.37 9.44
CA MET A 19 13.20 6.82 9.40
C MET A 19 12.96 7.89 8.34
N VAL A 20 13.85 8.89 8.26
CA VAL A 20 13.76 9.96 7.26
C VAL A 20 13.81 9.38 5.84
N THR A 21 14.72 8.43 5.61
CA THR A 21 14.83 7.76 4.31
C THR A 21 13.55 6.99 3.97
N LEU A 22 13.00 6.24 4.91
CA LEU A 22 11.76 5.49 4.72
C LEU A 22 10.59 6.43 4.39
N VAL A 23 10.42 7.50 5.16
CA VAL A 23 9.37 8.49 4.92
C VAL A 23 9.52 9.11 3.53
N LEU A 24 10.73 9.51 3.15
CA LEU A 24 10.98 10.14 1.86
C LEU A 24 10.65 9.19 0.70
N VAL A 25 11.05 7.92 0.80
CA VAL A 25 10.71 6.88 -0.18
C VAL A 25 9.20 6.69 -0.28
N LEU A 26 8.50 6.61 0.85
CA LEU A 26 7.04 6.49 0.86
C LEU A 26 6.37 7.71 0.22
N LEU A 27 6.84 8.93 0.49
CA LEU A 27 6.30 10.15 -0.12
C LEU A 27 6.48 10.14 -1.66
N VAL A 28 7.65 9.70 -2.15
CA VAL A 28 7.91 9.56 -3.58
C VAL A 28 7.00 8.50 -4.21
N LEU A 29 6.93 7.31 -3.60
CA LEU A 29 6.06 6.23 -4.09
C LEU A 29 4.58 6.66 -4.11
N SER A 30 4.12 7.36 -3.07
CA SER A 30 2.74 7.88 -2.98
C SER A 30 2.45 8.92 -4.05
N THR A 31 3.42 9.77 -4.37
CA THR A 31 3.28 10.77 -5.44
C THR A 31 3.15 10.08 -6.80
N ILE A 32 4.05 9.14 -7.11
CA ILE A 32 4.02 8.38 -8.35
C ILE A 32 2.73 7.57 -8.45
N PHE A 33 2.34 6.90 -7.38
CA PHE A 33 1.18 6.02 -7.33
C PHE A 33 -0.12 6.77 -7.64
N TRP A 34 -0.33 7.92 -7.02
CA TRP A 34 -1.50 8.74 -7.31
C TRP A 34 -1.52 9.22 -8.77
N LEU A 35 -0.38 9.63 -9.33
CA LEU A 35 -0.30 10.04 -10.74
C LEU A 35 -0.66 8.90 -11.69
N LEU A 36 -0.25 7.66 -11.38
CA LEU A 36 -0.53 6.47 -12.19
C LEU A 36 -1.99 6.02 -12.10
N ILE A 37 -2.55 5.90 -10.90
CA ILE A 37 -3.94 5.47 -10.69
C ILE A 37 -4.92 6.56 -11.13
N GLY A 38 -4.55 7.83 -10.89
CA GLY A 38 -5.40 8.99 -11.11
C GLY A 38 -6.28 9.31 -9.91
N ARG A 39 -6.53 10.61 -9.70
CA ARG A 39 -7.27 11.19 -8.55
C ARG A 39 -8.60 10.51 -8.24
N PHE A 40 -9.33 10.11 -9.27
CA PHE A 40 -10.71 9.63 -9.12
C PHE A 40 -10.83 8.11 -8.94
N ARG A 41 -9.71 7.38 -8.99
CA ARG A 41 -9.72 5.91 -8.96
C ARG A 41 -9.13 5.29 -7.70
N LEU A 42 -8.58 6.10 -6.78
CA LEU A 42 -7.99 5.64 -5.52
C LEU A 42 -9.00 4.83 -4.68
N HIS A 43 -10.23 5.33 -4.51
CA HIS A 43 -11.29 4.60 -3.80
C HIS A 43 -11.52 3.19 -4.35
N ASN A 44 -11.60 3.06 -5.67
CA ASN A 44 -11.82 1.78 -6.33
C ASN A 44 -10.58 0.89 -6.21
N PHE A 45 -9.38 1.47 -6.25
CA PHE A 45 -8.14 0.73 -6.05
C PHE A 45 -8.07 0.15 -4.62
N LEU A 46 -8.43 0.93 -3.60
CA LEU A 46 -8.53 0.45 -2.23
C LEU A 46 -9.49 -0.75 -2.13
N ILE A 47 -10.70 -0.62 -2.68
CA ILE A 47 -11.70 -1.70 -2.69
C ILE A 47 -11.13 -2.95 -3.37
N ASN A 48 -10.47 -2.77 -4.52
CA ASN A 48 -9.85 -3.88 -5.27
C ASN A 48 -8.77 -4.58 -4.45
N MET A 49 -7.98 -3.87 -3.62
CA MET A 49 -7.02 -4.50 -2.72
C MET A 49 -7.70 -5.41 -1.69
N TYR A 50 -8.78 -4.96 -1.06
CA TYR A 50 -9.53 -5.79 -0.11
C TYR A 50 -10.18 -7.00 -0.77
N ILE A 51 -10.79 -6.82 -1.94
CA ILE A 51 -11.39 -7.92 -2.70
C ILE A 51 -10.30 -8.93 -3.10
N SER A 52 -9.14 -8.45 -3.54
CA SER A 52 -8.01 -9.32 -3.90
C SER A 52 -7.50 -10.13 -2.71
N LEU A 53 -7.41 -9.52 -1.53
CA LEU A 53 -7.08 -10.23 -0.28
C LEU A 53 -8.14 -11.30 0.06
N ALA A 54 -9.42 -10.96 -0.05
CA ALA A 54 -10.51 -11.89 0.22
C ALA A 54 -10.49 -13.07 -0.76
N LEU A 55 -10.29 -12.82 -2.06
CA LEU A 55 -10.15 -13.86 -3.08
C LEU A 55 -8.97 -14.77 -2.75
N LEU A 56 -7.82 -14.20 -2.37
CA LEU A 56 -6.64 -14.98 -2.02
C LEU A 56 -6.89 -15.94 -0.85
N SER A 57 -7.71 -15.54 0.13
CA SER A 57 -8.05 -16.36 1.31
C SER A 57 -8.91 -17.60 1.00
N VAL A 58 -9.63 -17.59 -0.13
CA VAL A 58 -10.54 -18.67 -0.53
C VAL A 58 -9.86 -19.63 -1.51
N ILE A 59 -8.72 -19.25 -2.10
CA ILE A 59 -8.01 -20.08 -3.07
C ILE A 59 -7.42 -21.32 -2.38
N PRO A 60 -7.73 -22.53 -2.88
CA PRO A 60 -7.15 -23.77 -2.38
C PRO A 60 -5.62 -23.78 -2.45
N SER A 61 -4.97 -24.28 -1.40
CA SER A 61 -3.51 -24.29 -1.26
C SER A 61 -2.78 -25.11 -2.33
N ASN A 62 -3.42 -26.12 -2.91
CA ASN A 62 -2.90 -26.91 -4.03
C ASN A 62 -2.75 -26.09 -5.33
N VAL A 63 -3.57 -25.06 -5.52
CA VAL A 63 -3.43 -24.14 -6.66
C VAL A 63 -2.34 -23.09 -6.37
N MET A 64 -2.13 -22.76 -5.10
CA MET A 64 -1.17 -21.76 -4.67
C MET A 64 0.28 -22.29 -4.60
N SER A 65 0.54 -23.59 -4.78
CA SER A 65 1.88 -24.16 -4.62
C SER A 65 2.80 -24.12 -5.85
N PHE A 66 2.46 -23.36 -6.90
CA PHE A 66 3.27 -23.33 -8.14
C PHE A 66 4.62 -22.61 -8.02
N SER A 67 4.77 -21.71 -7.03
CA SER A 67 6.00 -20.94 -6.80
C SER A 67 6.09 -20.47 -5.36
N LYS A 68 7.31 -20.18 -4.87
CA LYS A 68 7.57 -19.65 -3.52
C LYS A 68 6.81 -18.34 -3.23
N ASN A 69 6.59 -17.52 -4.25
CA ASN A 69 5.97 -16.19 -4.14
C ASN A 69 4.58 -16.14 -4.81
N SER A 70 3.94 -17.29 -5.00
CA SER A 70 2.64 -17.42 -5.67
C SER A 70 1.56 -16.51 -5.09
N SER A 71 1.48 -16.39 -3.76
CA SER A 71 0.49 -15.56 -3.07
C SER A 71 0.59 -14.09 -3.47
N ILE A 72 1.82 -13.57 -3.57
CA ILE A 72 2.08 -12.17 -3.99
C ILE A 72 1.71 -11.98 -5.44
N ILE A 73 2.13 -12.92 -6.30
CA ILE A 73 1.87 -12.86 -7.74
C ILE A 73 0.36 -12.86 -7.98
N LEU A 74 -0.37 -13.78 -7.36
CA LEU A 74 -1.83 -13.87 -7.48
C LEU A 74 -2.52 -12.63 -6.94
N PHE A 75 -2.10 -12.15 -5.76
CA PHE A 75 -2.64 -10.91 -5.20
C PHE A 75 -2.48 -9.72 -6.17
N LEU A 76 -1.27 -9.51 -6.70
CA LEU A 76 -1.01 -8.44 -7.68
C LEU A 76 -1.82 -8.62 -8.96
N ILE A 77 -1.93 -9.86 -9.46
CA ILE A 77 -2.77 -10.17 -10.64
C ILE A 77 -4.22 -9.77 -10.37
N PHE A 78 -4.79 -10.13 -9.22
CA PHE A 78 -6.17 -9.76 -8.88
C PHE A 78 -6.33 -8.25 -8.76
N VAL A 79 -5.42 -7.55 -8.07
CA VAL A 79 -5.48 -6.09 -7.93
C VAL A 79 -5.46 -5.42 -9.30
N ILE A 80 -4.54 -5.83 -10.17
CA ILE A 80 -4.41 -5.28 -11.53
C ILE A 80 -5.66 -5.61 -12.35
N LEU A 81 -6.10 -6.87 -12.36
CA LEU A 81 -7.25 -7.31 -13.15
C LEU A 81 -8.53 -6.59 -12.72
N LEU A 82 -8.81 -6.53 -11.41
CA LEU A 82 -9.97 -5.82 -10.88
C LEU A 82 -9.90 -4.31 -11.18
N THR A 83 -8.71 -3.71 -11.14
CA THR A 83 -8.51 -2.30 -11.46
C THR A 83 -8.76 -2.01 -12.95
N LEU A 84 -8.34 -2.91 -13.84
CA LEU A 84 -8.64 -2.81 -15.28
C LEU A 84 -10.11 -3.06 -15.58
N MET A 85 -10.73 -4.02 -14.88
CA MET A 85 -12.14 -4.38 -15.04
C MET A 85 -13.10 -3.45 -14.29
N ASN A 86 -12.60 -2.42 -13.61
CA ASN A 86 -13.38 -1.57 -12.72
C ASN A 86 -14.63 -0.98 -13.42
N LYS A 87 -14.52 -0.60 -14.70
CA LYS A 87 -15.65 -0.09 -15.51
C LYS A 87 -16.79 -1.12 -15.70
N TYR A 88 -16.48 -2.41 -15.66
CA TYR A 88 -17.43 -3.50 -15.92
C TYR A 88 -17.99 -4.12 -14.63
N LEU A 89 -17.21 -4.13 -13.54
CA LEU A 89 -17.59 -4.76 -12.27
C LEU A 89 -18.30 -3.81 -11.32
N PHE A 90 -17.91 -2.53 -11.35
CA PHE A 90 -18.41 -1.52 -10.43
C PHE A 90 -18.99 -0.40 -11.28
N ASP A 91 -20.27 -0.52 -11.64
CA ASP A 91 -21.06 0.56 -12.27
C ASP A 91 -21.39 1.68 -11.25
N ILE A 92 -20.41 1.99 -10.41
CA ILE A 92 -20.46 3.10 -9.49
C ILE A 92 -19.88 4.26 -10.26
N HIS A 93 -20.76 5.04 -10.90
CA HIS A 93 -20.47 6.41 -11.30
C HIS A 93 -20.20 7.25 -10.02
N GLN A 94 -19.10 6.99 -9.32
CA GLN A 94 -18.49 7.96 -8.43
C GLN A 94 -17.88 9.02 -9.35
N SER A 95 -18.76 9.89 -9.87
CA SER A 95 -18.42 11.19 -10.43
C SER A 95 -17.37 11.80 -9.51
N GLY A 96 -16.20 12.09 -10.09
CA GLY A 96 -14.96 12.31 -9.38
C GLY A 96 -15.13 12.92 -8.00
N SER A 97 -14.70 12.18 -6.96
CA SER A 97 -14.77 12.64 -5.58
C SER A 97 -14.27 14.09 -5.51
N GLY A 98 -15.04 14.99 -4.91
CA GLY A 98 -14.66 16.38 -4.64
C GLY A 98 -13.40 16.54 -3.78
N MET A 99 -12.69 15.44 -3.48
CA MET A 99 -11.52 15.39 -2.64
C MET A 99 -10.45 16.40 -3.04
N ALA A 100 -10.07 17.28 -2.11
CA ALA A 100 -8.96 18.20 -2.27
C ALA A 100 -7.64 17.45 -2.54
N LEU A 101 -6.68 18.08 -3.22
CA LEU A 101 -5.42 17.43 -3.62
C LEU A 101 -4.66 16.80 -2.44
N TRP A 102 -4.70 17.43 -1.26
CA TRP A 102 -4.06 16.87 -0.05
C TRP A 102 -4.73 15.56 0.41
N GLN A 103 -6.06 15.43 0.25
CA GLN A 103 -6.79 14.22 0.62
C GLN A 103 -6.44 13.08 -0.32
N VAL A 104 -6.30 13.40 -1.59
CA VAL A 104 -5.88 12.46 -2.63
C VAL A 104 -4.46 11.96 -2.38
N PHE A 105 -3.56 12.87 -2.02
CA PHE A 105 -2.20 12.51 -1.63
C PHE A 105 -2.16 11.62 -0.38
N LEU A 106 -2.90 11.97 0.67
CA LEU A 106 -2.93 11.18 1.90
C LEU A 106 -3.55 9.79 1.69
N MET A 107 -4.59 9.72 0.86
CA MET A 107 -5.21 8.45 0.47
C MET A 107 -4.22 7.56 -0.28
N SER A 108 -3.49 8.14 -1.24
CA SER A 108 -2.42 7.44 -1.97
C SER A 108 -1.33 6.93 -1.02
N PHE A 109 -0.95 7.74 -0.04
CA PHE A 109 -0.01 7.33 0.99
C PHE A 109 -0.49 6.10 1.76
N PHE A 110 -1.75 6.11 2.23
CA PHE A 110 -2.30 4.94 2.91
C PHE A 110 -2.38 3.71 2.01
N GLU A 111 -2.78 3.87 0.75
CA GLU A 111 -2.86 2.76 -0.21
C GLU A 111 -1.48 2.16 -0.51
N VAL A 112 -0.45 2.98 -0.71
CA VAL A 112 0.92 2.50 -0.94
C VAL A 112 1.45 1.77 0.28
N VAL A 113 1.26 2.33 1.48
CA VAL A 113 1.74 1.69 2.72
C VAL A 113 1.01 0.38 2.97
N LEU A 114 -0.31 0.33 2.77
CA LEU A 114 -1.10 -0.90 2.86
C LEU A 114 -0.64 -1.94 1.83
N LEU A 115 -0.44 -1.53 0.57
CA LEU A 115 0.04 -2.41 -0.49
C LEU A 115 1.41 -3.03 -0.13
N LEU A 116 2.34 -2.21 0.36
CA LEU A 116 3.64 -2.67 0.83
C LEU A 116 3.52 -3.60 2.04
N SER A 117 2.66 -3.28 3.01
CA SER A 117 2.39 -4.13 4.17
C SER A 117 1.91 -5.52 3.74
N ILE A 118 0.95 -5.59 2.81
CA ILE A 118 0.44 -6.85 2.28
C ILE A 118 1.55 -7.63 1.57
N ILE A 119 2.29 -6.99 0.65
CA ILE A 119 3.38 -7.64 -0.10
C ILE A 119 4.44 -8.20 0.86
N PHE A 120 4.86 -7.40 1.85
CA PHE A 120 5.87 -7.80 2.82
C PHE A 120 5.38 -8.89 3.77
N SER A 121 4.08 -8.97 4.07
CA SER A 121 3.52 -10.04 4.90
C SER A 121 3.65 -11.43 4.25
N PHE A 122 3.69 -11.49 2.91
CA PHE A 122 3.86 -12.75 2.17
C PHE A 122 5.32 -13.07 1.85
N LEU A 123 6.25 -12.12 2.03
CA LEU A 123 7.66 -12.35 1.75
C LEU A 123 8.38 -12.95 2.97
N PRO A 124 9.31 -13.89 2.76
CA PRO A 124 10.20 -14.33 3.83
C PRO A 124 11.06 -13.16 4.33
N ALA A 125 11.14 -12.98 5.65
CA ALA A 125 11.93 -11.89 6.25
C ALA A 125 13.39 -11.83 5.78
N LYS A 126 13.99 -12.98 5.43
CA LYS A 126 15.36 -13.08 4.90
C LYS A 126 15.54 -12.40 3.54
N ASP A 127 14.50 -12.40 2.71
CA ASP A 127 14.54 -11.82 1.37
C ASP A 127 14.37 -10.29 1.44
N VAL A 128 13.56 -9.79 2.40
CA VAL A 128 13.31 -8.35 2.59
C VAL A 128 14.42 -7.64 3.35
N ALA A 129 15.05 -8.31 4.33
CA ALA A 129 16.12 -7.75 5.15
C ALA A 129 17.37 -7.30 4.35
N LYS A 130 17.48 -7.70 3.08
CA LYS A 130 18.54 -7.24 2.16
C LYS A 130 18.33 -5.80 1.68
N TYR A 131 17.08 -5.34 1.66
CA TYR A 131 16.68 -4.05 1.05
C TYR A 131 16.16 -3.06 2.09
N VAL A 132 15.50 -3.57 3.12
CA VAL A 132 14.88 -2.79 4.20
C VAL A 132 15.48 -3.24 5.53
N SER A 133 15.85 -2.29 6.35
CA SER A 133 16.32 -2.53 7.72
C SER A 133 15.21 -3.15 8.58
N LYS A 134 15.61 -3.89 9.62
CA LYS A 134 14.68 -4.64 10.47
C LYS A 134 13.65 -3.75 11.17
N ASN A 135 14.07 -2.57 11.62
CA ASN A 135 13.17 -1.62 12.29
C ASN A 135 12.14 -1.07 11.31
N SER A 136 12.59 -0.59 10.16
CA SER A 136 11.70 -0.16 9.07
C SER A 136 10.70 -1.26 8.64
N LEU A 137 11.15 -2.51 8.55
CA LEU A 137 10.29 -3.64 8.18
C LEU A 137 9.20 -3.91 9.21
N SER A 138 9.47 -3.67 10.50
CA SER A 138 8.49 -3.89 11.57
C SER A 138 7.24 -3.03 11.40
N TYR A 139 7.37 -1.81 10.88
CA TYR A 139 6.22 -0.94 10.59
C TYR A 139 5.27 -1.49 9.51
N PHE A 140 5.68 -2.49 8.74
CA PHE A 140 4.85 -3.09 7.69
C PHE A 140 4.31 -4.47 8.05
N ILE A 141 5.10 -5.28 8.77
CA ILE A 141 4.78 -6.70 9.02
C ILE A 141 4.19 -6.92 10.43
N ASP A 142 4.52 -6.06 11.40
CA ASP A 142 4.00 -6.23 12.76
C ASP A 142 2.46 -6.24 12.76
N PRO A 143 1.81 -7.17 13.49
CA PRO A 143 0.36 -7.33 13.42
C PRO A 143 -0.42 -6.05 13.74
N TRP A 144 0.04 -5.24 14.71
CA TRP A 144 -0.66 -4.02 15.09
C TRP A 144 -0.52 -2.94 14.04
N TRP A 145 0.67 -2.81 13.45
CA TRP A 145 0.90 -1.89 12.35
C TRP A 145 0.14 -2.30 11.10
N SER A 146 0.21 -3.57 10.71
CA SER A 146 -0.54 -4.11 9.57
C SER A 146 -2.04 -3.89 9.72
N PHE A 147 -2.59 -4.15 10.91
CA PHE A 147 -3.98 -3.86 11.23
C PHE A 147 -4.32 -2.37 11.12
N ALA A 148 -3.46 -1.49 11.65
CA ALA A 148 -3.64 -0.05 11.53
C ALA A 148 -3.66 0.40 10.06
N TRP A 149 -2.73 -0.08 9.23
CA TRP A 149 -2.71 0.21 7.79
C TRP A 149 -3.94 -0.30 7.06
N MET A 150 -4.55 -1.37 7.55
CA MET A 150 -5.79 -1.91 7.00
C MET A 150 -7.02 -1.08 7.39
N ILE A 151 -7.01 -0.35 8.50
CA ILE A 151 -8.16 0.45 8.96
C ILE A 151 -8.06 1.92 8.55
N LEU A 152 -6.86 2.50 8.62
CA LEU A 152 -6.61 3.91 8.34
C LEU A 152 -7.23 4.43 7.03
N PRO A 153 -7.04 3.77 5.87
CA PRO A 153 -7.64 4.25 4.62
C PRO A 153 -9.17 4.21 4.67
N LEU A 154 -9.79 3.19 5.28
CA LEU A 154 -11.25 3.11 5.43
C LEU A 154 -11.79 4.20 6.35
N ALA A 155 -11.13 4.42 7.50
CA ALA A 155 -11.48 5.47 8.43
C ALA A 155 -11.38 6.85 7.75
N PHE A 156 -10.30 7.07 6.98
CA PHE A 156 -10.09 8.30 6.24
C PHE A 156 -11.23 8.59 5.25
N LEU A 157 -11.69 7.59 4.50
CA LEU A 157 -12.84 7.74 3.60
C LEU A 157 -14.12 8.21 4.30
N ILE A 158 -14.38 7.69 5.51
CA ILE A 158 -15.54 8.09 6.32
C ILE A 158 -15.45 9.57 6.73
N PHE A 159 -14.26 10.01 7.17
CA PHE A 159 -14.06 11.39 7.60
C PHE A 159 -14.13 12.39 6.44
N VAL A 160 -13.56 12.05 5.28
CA VAL A 160 -13.55 12.93 4.12
C VAL A 160 -14.95 13.15 3.56
N LYS A 161 -15.78 12.10 3.48
CA LYS A 161 -17.15 12.19 2.96
C LYS A 161 -18.08 13.08 3.81
N LYS A 162 -17.78 13.23 5.11
CA LYS A 162 -18.62 14.01 6.04
C LYS A 162 -18.47 15.53 5.87
N ARG A 163 -17.40 16.01 5.24
CA ARG A 163 -17.11 17.45 5.10
C ARG A 163 -17.88 18.15 3.98
N ASP A 164 -18.42 17.40 3.02
CA ASP A 164 -19.20 17.93 1.89
C ASP A 164 -20.73 17.94 2.15
N ARG A 165 -21.18 17.68 3.39
CA ARG A 165 -22.57 17.83 3.85
C ARG A 165 -22.65 18.89 4.95
#